data_AF-A0A2V9CQ36-F1
#
_entry.id   AF-A0A2V9CQ36-F1
#
_cell.length_a   1.000
_cell.length_b   1.000
_cell.length_c   1.000
_cell.angle_alpha   90.00
_cell.angle_beta   90.00
_cell.angle_gamma   90.00
#
_symmetry.space_group_name_H-M   'P 1'
#
loop_
_entity.id
_entity.type
_entity.pdbx_description
1 polymer ?
#
loop_
_entity_poly.entity_id
_entity_poly.type
_entity_poly.pdbx_seq_one_letter_code
_entity_poly.pdbx_strand_id
1 'polypeptide(L)'
;MAGGGDPRLGEVHAILVSQNPTGLITYTADGQVMNIITNGGRRPLSVSDNVGAPAEGRVEAFATVVAYAGSYTLNGNKVIHHVEVCSIPNAVNTDQVRLITNLKRNSLTLRTFTMVSVGRQITYREFVWERISK
;
A
#
# COMPACT_ATOMS: atom_id res chain seq x y z
N MET A 1 -25.14 -32.23 3.00
CA MET A 1 -24.27 -32.21 1.81
C MET A 1 -24.38 -30.83 1.17
N ALA A 2 -23.50 -29.91 1.53
CA ALA A 2 -23.34 -28.63 0.84
C ALA A 2 -21.85 -28.27 0.93
N GLY A 3 -21.08 -28.82 0.00
CA GLY A 3 -19.68 -28.47 -0.22
C GLY A 3 -19.62 -27.70 -1.53
N GLY A 4 -19.06 -26.50 -1.48
CA GLY A 4 -18.92 -25.61 -2.62
C GLY A 4 -18.35 -24.27 -2.16
N GLY A 5 -17.15 -24.29 -1.59
CA GLY A 5 -16.40 -23.09 -1.30
C GLY A 5 -15.99 -22.40 -2.60
N ASP A 6 -16.34 -21.12 -2.71
CA ASP A 6 -15.96 -20.25 -3.82
C ASP A 6 -14.44 -19.99 -3.78
N PRO A 7 -13.68 -20.19 -4.88
CA PRO A 7 -12.23 -20.14 -4.85
C PRO A 7 -11.71 -18.70 -5.01
N ARG A 8 -10.68 -18.38 -4.23
CA ARG A 8 -9.72 -17.28 -4.50
C ARG A 8 -10.25 -15.84 -4.36
N LEU A 9 -10.90 -15.51 -3.24
CA LEU A 9 -10.76 -14.15 -2.73
C LEU A 9 -9.36 -14.02 -2.14
N GLY A 10 -8.41 -13.52 -2.95
CA GLY A 10 -7.05 -13.22 -2.50
C GLY A 10 -7.11 -12.44 -1.18
N GLU A 11 -6.40 -12.92 -0.18
CA GLU A 11 -6.44 -12.33 1.16
C GLU A 11 -6.06 -10.84 1.08
N VAL A 12 -7.00 -9.97 1.45
CA VAL A 12 -6.80 -8.53 1.47
C VAL A 12 -6.04 -8.17 2.74
N HIS A 13 -4.70 -8.18 2.66
CA HIS A 13 -3.86 -7.65 3.74
C HIS A 13 -3.72 -6.15 3.56
N ALA A 14 -4.49 -5.37 4.33
CA ALA A 14 -4.36 -3.92 4.34
C ALA A 14 -3.04 -3.53 5.02
N ILE A 15 -2.09 -3.04 4.22
CA ILE A 15 -0.84 -2.49 4.74
C ILE A 15 -1.03 -0.99 5.01
N LEU A 16 -0.81 -0.56 6.26
CA LEU A 16 -1.24 0.77 6.70
C LEU A 16 -0.11 1.63 7.27
N VAL A 17 -0.10 2.89 6.83
CA VAL A 17 0.65 4.02 7.40
C VAL A 17 -0.40 5.03 7.88
N SER A 18 -0.22 5.62 9.07
CA SER A 18 -1.32 6.26 9.82
C SER A 18 -1.17 7.75 10.07
N GLN A 19 0.04 8.31 10.06
CA GLN A 19 0.30 9.69 10.50
C GLN A 19 1.01 10.51 9.43
N ASN A 20 0.39 11.63 8.99
CA ASN A 20 0.94 12.63 8.05
C ASN A 20 1.89 12.02 7.00
N PRO A 21 1.40 11.09 6.16
CA PRO A 21 2.27 10.27 5.36
C PRO A 21 2.98 11.09 4.29
N THR A 22 4.23 10.72 4.02
CA THR A 22 4.94 11.10 2.80
C THR A 22 5.03 9.87 1.92
N GLY A 23 4.82 10.02 0.61
CA GLY A 23 4.92 8.88 -0.27
C GLY A 23 5.04 9.26 -1.73
N LEU A 24 5.37 8.24 -2.52
CA LEU A 24 5.40 8.28 -3.97
C LEU A 24 4.71 7.03 -4.51
N ILE A 25 3.89 7.23 -5.52
CA ILE A 25 3.37 6.15 -6.35
C ILE A 25 3.75 6.40 -7.81
N THR A 26 4.30 5.38 -8.45
CA THR A 26 4.66 5.40 -9.87
C THR A 26 3.83 4.34 -10.57
N TYR A 27 3.19 4.74 -11.66
CA TYR A 27 2.61 3.84 -12.65
C TYR A 27 3.33 4.05 -13.96
N THR A 28 3.79 2.97 -14.56
CA THR A 28 4.46 3.00 -15.87
C THR A 28 3.51 2.54 -16.97
N ALA A 29 3.83 2.90 -18.22
CA ALA A 29 2.99 2.55 -19.37
C ALA A 29 3.01 1.05 -19.70
N ASP A 30 4.07 0.33 -19.31
CA ASP A 30 4.24 -1.11 -19.43
C ASP A 30 3.62 -1.91 -18.27
N GLY A 31 2.82 -1.25 -17.40
CA GLY A 31 1.99 -1.94 -16.42
C GLY A 31 2.69 -2.24 -15.09
N GLN A 32 3.74 -1.50 -14.72
CA GLN A 32 4.41 -1.62 -13.42
C GLN A 32 3.89 -0.56 -12.44
N VAL A 33 3.87 -0.93 -11.17
CA VAL A 33 3.56 -0.06 -10.05
C VAL A 33 4.66 -0.14 -8.99
N MET A 34 5.05 1.03 -8.48
CA MET A 34 5.91 1.14 -7.29
C MET A 34 5.24 2.11 -6.33
N ASN A 35 5.06 1.71 -5.08
CA ASN A 35 4.47 2.54 -4.05
C ASN A 35 5.33 2.51 -2.80
N ILE A 36 5.70 3.70 -2.32
CA ILE A 36 6.45 3.89 -1.08
C ILE A 36 5.70 4.91 -0.25
N ILE A 37 5.37 4.55 0.98
CA ILE A 37 4.69 5.43 1.94
C ILE A 37 5.41 5.30 3.28
N THR A 38 5.70 6.43 3.92
CA THR A 38 6.30 6.51 5.25
C THR A 38 5.46 7.39 6.15
N ASN A 39 5.36 7.07 7.44
CA ASN A 39 4.79 8.01 8.42
C ASN A 39 5.61 9.31 8.42
N GLY A 40 4.94 10.44 8.67
CA GLY A 40 5.62 11.69 8.99
C GLY A 40 6.33 11.62 10.35
N GLY A 41 7.36 12.43 10.54
CA GLY A 41 8.07 12.56 11.83
C GLY A 41 8.95 11.37 12.21
N ARG A 42 9.31 10.51 11.25
CA ARG A 42 10.23 9.38 11.50
C ARG A 42 11.55 9.89 12.07
N ARG A 43 11.97 9.27 13.18
CA ARG A 43 13.28 9.55 13.79
C ARG A 43 14.40 8.98 12.93
N PRO A 44 15.47 9.74 12.67
CA PRO A 44 16.69 9.18 12.09
C PRO A 44 17.24 8.06 12.98
N LEU A 45 17.91 7.09 12.35
CA LEU A 45 18.73 6.14 13.11
C LEU A 45 19.88 6.90 13.80
N SER A 46 20.31 6.41 14.96
CA SER A 46 21.38 7.03 15.75
C SER A 46 22.77 6.91 15.10
N VAL A 47 22.90 6.06 14.09
CA VAL A 47 24.13 5.84 13.31
C VAL A 47 23.77 5.71 11.83
N SER A 48 24.75 5.96 10.95
CA SER A 48 24.57 5.87 9.49
C SER A 48 24.43 4.44 8.98
N ASP A 49 25.06 3.46 9.65
CA ASP A 49 24.91 2.05 9.34
C ASP A 49 23.54 1.55 9.80
N ASN A 50 22.63 1.40 8.85
CA ASN A 50 21.26 0.95 9.12
C ASN A 50 21.20 -0.50 9.61
N VAL A 51 22.19 -1.35 9.28
CA VAL A 51 22.23 -2.75 9.70
C VAL A 51 22.73 -2.85 11.14
N GLY A 52 23.78 -2.08 11.47
CA GLY A 52 24.39 -1.99 12.79
C GLY A 52 23.66 -1.10 13.80
N ALA A 53 22.65 -0.35 13.38
CA ALA A 53 21.86 0.51 14.28
C ALA A 53 21.16 -0.30 15.41
N PRO A 54 20.92 0.33 16.58
CA PRO A 54 20.18 -0.31 17.68
C PRO A 54 18.85 -0.90 17.21
N ALA A 55 18.49 -2.07 17.76
CA ALA A 55 17.32 -2.83 17.33
C ALA A 55 16.02 -2.02 17.39
N GLU A 56 15.81 -1.25 18.47
CA GLU A 56 14.62 -0.40 18.62
C GLU A 56 14.46 0.60 17.47
N GLY A 57 15.55 1.28 17.08
CA GLY A 57 15.52 2.22 15.97
C GLY A 57 15.21 1.54 14.63
N ARG A 58 15.75 0.33 14.41
CA ARG A 58 15.45 -0.46 13.19
C ARG A 58 14.00 -0.92 13.14
N VAL A 59 13.45 -1.39 14.27
CA VAL A 59 12.05 -1.81 14.38
C VAL A 59 11.12 -0.64 14.10
N GLU A 60 11.37 0.52 14.69
CA GLU A 60 10.58 1.73 14.43
C GLU A 60 10.68 2.16 12.95
N ALA A 61 11.89 2.18 12.39
CA ALA A 61 12.10 2.57 11.00
C ALA A 61 11.34 1.65 10.03
N PHE A 62 11.29 0.35 10.33
CA PHE A 62 10.54 -0.65 9.56
C PHE A 62 9.02 -0.54 9.75
N ALA A 63 8.54 -0.41 10.99
CA ALA A 63 7.11 -0.33 11.32
C ALA A 63 6.42 0.91 10.75
N THR A 64 7.20 1.90 10.31
CA THR A 64 6.72 3.20 9.81
C THR A 64 6.85 3.36 8.29
N VAL A 65 7.19 2.29 7.56
CA VAL A 65 7.31 2.29 6.09
C VAL A 65 6.54 1.14 5.46
N VAL A 66 5.93 1.45 4.31
CA VAL A 66 5.27 0.49 3.43
C VAL A 66 5.80 0.75 2.04
N ALA A 67 6.65 -0.15 1.55
CA ALA A 67 7.20 -0.09 0.21
C ALA A 67 6.86 -1.38 -0.52
N TYR A 68 6.33 -1.28 -1.73
CA TYR A 68 6.11 -2.43 -2.59
C TYR A 68 6.23 -2.08 -4.06
N ALA A 69 6.48 -3.09 -4.88
CA ALA A 69 6.46 -3.01 -6.33
C ALA A 69 5.93 -4.31 -6.95
N GLY A 70 5.51 -4.20 -8.20
CA GLY A 70 5.09 -5.31 -9.05
C GLY A 70 4.28 -4.79 -10.23
N SER A 71 3.48 -5.66 -10.83
CA SER A 71 2.57 -5.30 -11.93
C SER A 71 1.24 -4.73 -11.43
N TYR A 72 0.50 -4.06 -12.32
CA TYR A 72 -0.89 -3.68 -12.05
C TYR A 72 -1.82 -3.97 -13.23
N THR A 73 -3.08 -4.21 -12.90
CA THR A 73 -4.16 -4.31 -13.87
C THR A 73 -5.29 -3.33 -13.55
N LEU A 74 -6.02 -2.92 -14.58
CA LEU A 74 -7.22 -2.07 -14.45
C LEU A 74 -8.47 -2.91 -14.73
N ASN A 75 -9.47 -2.76 -13.88
CA ASN A 75 -10.78 -3.39 -14.04
C ASN A 75 -11.88 -2.39 -13.69
N GLY A 76 -12.41 -1.69 -14.70
CA GLY A 76 -13.39 -0.62 -14.50
C GLY A 76 -12.82 0.51 -13.64
N ASN A 77 -13.45 0.75 -12.49
CA ASN A 77 -12.99 1.74 -11.50
C ASN A 77 -12.02 1.16 -10.47
N LYS A 78 -11.41 0.00 -10.73
CA LYS A 78 -10.45 -0.64 -9.84
C LYS A 78 -9.07 -0.64 -10.48
N VAL A 79 -8.06 -0.37 -9.67
CA VAL A 79 -6.67 -0.74 -9.95
C VAL A 79 -6.28 -1.85 -8.98
N ILE A 80 -5.71 -2.93 -9.51
CA ILE A 80 -5.25 -4.09 -8.76
C ILE A 80 -3.74 -4.10 -8.87
N HIS A 81 -3.02 -3.94 -7.76
CA HIS A 81 -1.56 -4.10 -7.74
C HIS A 81 -1.24 -5.55 -7.36
N HIS A 82 -0.51 -6.25 -8.22
CA HIS A 82 -0.01 -7.59 -7.98
C HIS A 82 1.37 -7.45 -7.32
N VAL A 83 1.45 -7.71 -6.01
CA VAL A 83 2.66 -7.41 -5.23
C VAL A 83 3.72 -8.49 -5.48
N GLU A 84 4.86 -8.09 -6.05
CA GLU A 84 5.99 -8.99 -6.37
C GLU A 84 7.13 -8.83 -5.36
N VAL A 85 7.35 -7.60 -4.87
CA VAL A 85 8.31 -7.30 -3.80
C VAL A 85 7.68 -6.34 -2.79
N CYS A 86 7.92 -6.56 -1.49
CA CYS A 86 7.38 -5.72 -0.44
C CYS A 86 8.28 -5.67 0.79
N SER A 87 8.29 -4.53 1.49
CA SER A 87 8.89 -4.41 2.81
C SER A 87 8.22 -5.32 3.84
N ILE A 88 6.96 -5.71 3.64
CA ILE A 88 6.24 -6.65 4.49
C ILE A 88 6.17 -8.01 3.78
N PRO A 89 6.92 -9.02 4.23
CA PRO A 89 7.00 -10.31 3.54
C PRO A 89 5.64 -10.97 3.30
N ASN A 90 4.72 -10.85 4.25
CA ASN A 90 3.39 -11.45 4.19
C ASN A 90 2.51 -10.89 3.07
N ALA A 91 2.87 -9.73 2.50
CA ALA A 91 2.12 -9.12 1.40
C ALA A 91 2.64 -9.51 0.01
N VAL A 92 3.77 -10.22 -0.08
CA VAL A 92 4.31 -10.70 -1.35
C VAL A 92 3.38 -11.75 -1.97
N ASN A 93 3.19 -11.70 -3.28
CA ASN A 93 2.25 -12.54 -4.05
C ASN A 93 0.78 -12.34 -3.67
N THR A 94 0.42 -11.16 -3.15
CA THR A 94 -0.97 -10.78 -2.85
C THR A 94 -1.45 -9.65 -3.75
N ASP A 95 -2.77 -9.49 -3.85
CA ASP A 95 -3.40 -8.42 -4.60
C ASP A 95 -3.80 -7.25 -3.68
N GLN A 96 -3.36 -6.05 -4.04
CA GLN A 96 -3.78 -4.81 -3.40
C GLN A 96 -4.80 -4.10 -4.29
N VAL A 97 -6.08 -4.32 -3.99
CA VAL A 97 -7.18 -3.69 -4.73
C VAL A 97 -7.41 -2.26 -4.22
N ARG A 98 -7.51 -1.30 -5.13
CA ARG A 98 -7.88 0.09 -4.85
C ARG A 98 -9.00 0.54 -5.78
N LEU A 99 -9.97 1.27 -5.23
CA LEU A 99 -10.99 1.96 -6.01
C LEU A 99 -10.45 3.30 -6.48
N ILE A 100 -10.53 3.57 -7.78
CA ILE A 100 -10.27 4.87 -8.38
C ILE A 100 -11.54 5.71 -8.15
N THR A 101 -11.48 6.62 -7.18
CA THR A 101 -12.61 7.52 -6.86
C THR A 101 -12.52 8.86 -7.58
N ASN A 102 -11.31 9.25 -8.01
CA ASN A 102 -11.07 10.43 -8.83
C ASN A 102 -9.80 10.25 -9.67
N LEU A 103 -9.87 10.56 -10.96
CA LEU A 103 -8.71 10.58 -11.86
C LEU A 103 -8.81 11.82 -12.75
N LYS A 104 -7.86 12.74 -12.59
CA LYS A 104 -7.69 13.95 -13.41
C LYS A 104 -6.25 14.00 -13.90
N ARG A 105 -5.95 14.95 -14.80
CA ARG A 105 -4.60 15.13 -15.39
C ARG A 105 -3.47 15.14 -14.34
N ASN A 106 -3.72 15.82 -13.22
CA ASN A 106 -2.71 16.06 -12.18
C ASN A 106 -3.06 15.44 -10.81
N SER A 107 -4.16 14.70 -10.69
CA SER A 107 -4.59 14.14 -9.40
C SER A 107 -5.20 12.76 -9.55
N LEU A 108 -4.87 11.86 -8.63
CA LEU A 108 -5.44 10.52 -8.52
C LEU A 108 -5.87 10.27 -7.08
N THR A 109 -7.12 9.87 -6.86
CA THR A 109 -7.60 9.41 -5.55
C THR A 109 -7.88 7.92 -5.60
N LEU A 110 -7.23 7.19 -4.69
CA LEU A 110 -7.36 5.74 -4.52
C LEU A 110 -7.95 5.42 -3.16
N ARG A 111 -8.98 4.60 -3.10
CA ARG A 111 -9.59 4.14 -1.85
C ARG A 111 -9.31 2.67 -1.59
N THR A 112 -8.96 2.31 -0.36
CA THR A 112 -8.85 0.89 0.04
C THR A 112 -10.22 0.24 0.11
N PHE A 113 -10.29 -1.03 -0.30
CA PHE A 113 -11.41 -1.89 0.03
C PHE A 113 -11.21 -2.34 1.48
N THR A 114 -11.71 -1.60 2.46
CA THR A 114 -11.60 -2.06 3.86
C THR A 114 -12.93 -2.62 4.33
N MET A 115 -13.05 -3.94 4.36
CA MET A 115 -13.99 -4.65 5.23
C MET A 115 -13.25 -5.00 6.53
N VAL A 116 -13.09 -4.03 7.42
CA VAL A 116 -12.75 -4.32 8.82
C VAL A 116 -14.04 -4.16 9.60
N SER A 117 -14.69 -5.28 9.93
CA SER A 117 -15.88 -5.29 10.79
C SER A 117 -15.43 -5.22 12.26
N VAL A 118 -15.05 -4.04 12.74
CA VAL A 118 -15.09 -3.77 14.19
C VAL A 118 -16.45 -3.15 14.46
N GLY A 119 -17.43 -3.99 14.80
CA GLY A 119 -18.84 -3.59 14.75
C GLY A 119 -19.29 -3.27 13.32
N ARG A 120 -20.49 -2.68 13.17
CA ARG A 120 -21.12 -2.38 11.86
C ARG A 120 -20.42 -1.27 11.04
N GLN A 121 -19.21 -0.85 11.38
CA GLN A 121 -18.57 0.32 10.78
C GLN A 121 -17.49 -0.06 9.76
N ILE A 122 -17.78 0.19 8.49
CA ILE A 122 -16.81 0.04 7.38
C ILE A 122 -15.87 1.24 7.41
N THR A 123 -14.58 1.02 7.70
CA THR A 123 -13.58 2.09 7.77
C THR A 123 -12.66 2.03 6.55
N TYR A 124 -12.90 2.83 5.51
CA TYR A 124 -11.99 2.91 4.36
C TYR A 124 -10.90 3.97 4.56
N ARG A 125 -9.82 3.89 3.77
CA ARG A 125 -8.82 4.94 3.66
C ARG A 125 -8.75 5.44 2.22
N GLU A 126 -8.53 6.74 2.07
CA GLU A 126 -8.26 7.36 0.77
C GLU A 126 -6.84 7.89 0.72
N PHE A 127 -6.19 7.66 -0.41
CA PHE A 127 -4.91 8.22 -0.77
C PHE A 127 -5.15 9.22 -1.89
N VAL A 128 -4.79 10.47 -1.66
CA VAL A 128 -4.84 11.52 -2.67
C VAL A 128 -3.41 11.75 -3.15
N TRP A 129 -3.20 11.52 -4.44
CA TRP A 129 -1.91 11.65 -5.11
C TRP A 129 -1.96 12.82 -6.08
N GLU A 130 -0.91 13.63 -6.05
CA GLU A 130 -0.68 14.68 -7.04
C GLU A 130 0.44 14.26 -7.99
N ARG A 131 0.27 14.55 -9.27
CA ARG A 131 1.32 14.31 -10.27
C ARG A 131 2.48 15.27 -10.00
N ILE A 132 3.69 14.75 -9.87
CA ILE A 132 4.91 15.57 -9.78
C ILE A 132 5.07 16.37 -11.09
N SER A 133 5.10 17.70 -10.96
CA SER A 133 5.47 18.62 -12.03
C SER A 133 6.98 18.57 -12.25
N LYS A 134 7.42 18.55 -13.51
CA LYS A 134 8.81 18.83 -13.86
C LYS A 134 9.01 20.32 -14.06
#